data_AF-A0A843J0C3-F1
#
_entry.id   AF-A0A843J0C3-F1
#
_cell.length_a   1.000
_cell.length_b   1.000
_cell.length_c   1.000
_cell.angle_alpha   90.00
_cell.angle_beta   90.00
_cell.angle_gamma   90.00
#
_symmetry.space_group_name_H-M   'P 1'
#
loop_
_entity.id
_entity.type
_entity.pdbx_description
1 polymer ?
#
loop_
_entity_poly.entity_id
_entity_poly.type
_entity_poly.pdbx_seq_one_letter_code
_entity_poly.pdbx_strand_id
1 'polypeptide(L)'
;MSTVTLTAKGTHELYLEAYNVTPDAFAGKTADEIAGLECHEGNRKGKLGEYFDIDGNGGETAADTRIIVKGDCKKIKRIGQQMTAGEIIVESDCDMYTAGWMKGGKVTVKGNVDSFCGIGMAGGEFIVEGNAQNYLG
;
A
#
# COMPACT_ATOMS: atom_id res chain seq x y z
N MET A 1 -7.88 11.36 11.79
CA MET A 1 -7.26 10.23 11.08
C MET A 1 -5.83 10.10 11.59
N SER A 2 -5.51 8.99 12.25
CA SER A 2 -4.14 8.65 12.65
C SER A 2 -3.32 8.33 11.41
N THR A 3 -2.04 8.69 11.41
CA THR A 3 -1.17 8.51 10.24
C THR A 3 -0.06 7.52 10.57
N VAL A 4 0.10 6.53 9.69
CA VAL A 4 1.24 5.60 9.66
C VAL A 4 2.09 5.95 8.45
N THR A 5 3.39 6.14 8.65
CA THR A 5 4.35 6.37 7.57
C THR A 5 5.21 5.12 7.37
N LEU A 6 5.22 4.59 6.14
CA LEU A 6 6.12 3.53 5.70
C LEU A 6 7.19 4.16 4.81
N THR A 7 8.45 4.00 5.17
CA THR A 7 9.58 4.40 4.33
C THR A 7 10.28 3.15 3.80
N ALA A 8 10.22 2.93 2.48
CA ALA A 8 10.85 1.77 1.84
C ALA A 8 12.37 1.77 2.03
N LYS A 9 12.91 0.63 2.42
CA LYS A 9 14.35 0.43 2.68
C LYS A 9 15.08 0.07 1.40
N GLY A 10 16.03 0.91 1.01
CA GLY A 10 16.92 0.64 -0.12
C GLY A 10 16.19 0.42 -1.43
N THR A 11 16.86 -0.26 -2.38
CA THR A 11 16.28 -0.68 -3.66
C THR A 11 15.96 -2.17 -3.63
N HIS A 12 14.76 -2.57 -4.03
CA HIS A 12 14.39 -3.97 -4.09
C HIS A 12 14.99 -4.66 -5.33
N GLU A 13 15.72 -5.76 -5.13
CA GLU A 13 16.21 -6.58 -6.24
C GLU A 13 15.07 -7.38 -6.87
N LEU A 14 14.21 -7.97 -6.03
CA LEU A 14 13.01 -8.71 -6.41
C LEU A 14 11.75 -7.89 -6.17
N TYR A 15 10.61 -8.40 -6.61
CA TYR A 15 9.31 -7.76 -6.39
C TYR A 15 8.77 -8.12 -5.00
N LEU A 16 8.34 -7.10 -4.27
CA LEU A 16 7.68 -7.22 -2.98
C LEU A 16 6.16 -7.18 -3.17
N GLU A 17 5.44 -8.19 -2.69
CA GLU A 17 3.99 -8.17 -2.58
C GLU A 17 3.59 -7.69 -1.18
N ALA A 18 3.13 -6.45 -1.10
CA ALA A 18 2.80 -5.76 0.15
C ALA A 18 1.27 -5.70 0.36
N TYR A 19 0.60 -6.85 0.23
CA TYR A 19 -0.87 -6.97 0.28
C TYR A 19 -1.49 -6.57 1.64
N ASN A 20 -0.68 -6.53 2.70
CA ASN A 20 -1.10 -6.03 4.02
C ASN A 20 -0.91 -4.52 4.21
N VAL A 21 -0.42 -3.77 3.21
CA VAL A 21 -0.32 -2.30 3.28
C VAL A 21 -1.69 -1.69 2.95
N THR A 22 -2.59 -1.76 3.93
CA THR A 22 -3.97 -1.28 3.85
C THR A 22 -4.43 -0.70 5.19
N PRO A 23 -5.33 0.30 5.22
CA PRO A 23 -5.93 0.78 6.45
C PRO A 23 -6.64 -0.32 7.25
N ASP A 24 -7.28 -1.27 6.56
CA ASP A 24 -7.93 -2.44 7.16
C ASP A 24 -6.97 -3.32 7.98
N ALA A 25 -5.75 -3.54 7.49
CA ALA A 25 -4.75 -4.33 8.19
C ALA A 25 -4.06 -3.56 9.32
N PHE A 26 -3.98 -2.22 9.22
CA PHE A 26 -3.25 -1.38 10.16
C PHE A 26 -4.12 -0.89 11.32
N ALA A 27 -5.44 -0.82 11.14
CA ALA A 27 -6.37 -0.36 12.18
C ALA A 27 -6.17 -1.11 13.51
N GLY A 28 -6.12 -0.35 14.60
CA GLY A 28 -5.93 -0.85 15.96
C GLY A 28 -4.53 -1.41 16.25
N LYS A 29 -3.54 -1.22 15.36
CA LYS A 29 -2.17 -1.73 15.55
C LYS A 29 -1.15 -0.63 15.82
N THR A 30 -0.19 -0.98 16.65
CA THR A 30 1.04 -0.20 16.87
C THR A 30 2.01 -0.36 15.70
N ALA A 31 2.99 0.54 15.59
CA ALA A 31 4.06 0.45 14.59
C ALA A 31 4.76 -0.93 14.59
N ASP A 32 5.06 -1.50 15.76
CA ASP A 32 5.72 -2.81 15.88
C ASP A 32 4.84 -3.97 15.39
N GLU A 33 3.55 -3.91 15.68
CA GLU A 33 2.59 -4.91 15.19
C GLU A 33 2.41 -4.81 13.67
N ILE A 34 2.36 -3.58 13.13
CA ILE A 34 2.33 -3.32 11.69
C ILE A 34 3.61 -3.84 11.04
N ALA A 35 4.77 -3.61 11.64
CA ALA A 35 6.05 -4.12 11.17
C ALA A 35 6.09 -5.66 11.16
N GLY A 36 5.29 -6.30 12.00
CA GLY A 36 5.13 -7.75 12.07
C GLY A 36 4.23 -8.38 10.99
N LEU A 37 3.47 -7.58 10.22
CA LEU A 37 2.54 -8.08 9.21
C LEU A 37 3.28 -8.76 8.05
N GLU A 38 2.66 -9.82 7.51
CA GLU A 38 3.25 -10.65 6.45
C GLU A 38 3.33 -9.90 5.11
N CYS A 39 4.37 -10.18 4.34
CA CYS A 39 4.52 -9.83 2.94
C CYS A 39 5.35 -10.91 2.23
N HIS A 40 5.46 -10.84 0.92
CA HIS A 40 6.23 -11.81 0.13
C HIS A 40 7.25 -11.10 -0.77
N GLU A 41 8.49 -11.58 -0.80
CA GLU A 41 9.48 -11.20 -1.80
C GLU A 41 9.82 -12.44 -2.64
N GLY A 42 9.36 -12.47 -3.89
CA GLY A 42 9.42 -13.66 -4.72
C GLY A 42 8.71 -14.87 -4.06
N ASN A 43 9.46 -15.93 -3.76
CA ASN A 43 8.93 -17.13 -3.10
C ASN A 43 9.11 -17.13 -1.56
N ARG A 44 9.69 -16.07 -0.99
CA ARG A 44 9.98 -15.98 0.44
C ARG A 44 8.91 -15.19 1.16
N LYS A 45 8.42 -15.74 2.27
CA LYS A 45 7.63 -15.02 3.27
C LYS A 45 8.53 -14.11 4.10
N GLY A 46 8.12 -12.86 4.30
CA GLY A 46 8.80 -11.90 5.15
C GLY A 46 7.81 -11.04 5.92
N LYS A 47 8.33 -10.09 6.70
CA LYS A 47 7.54 -9.11 7.44
C LYS A 47 7.72 -7.70 6.89
N LEU A 48 6.70 -6.85 6.98
CA LEU A 48 6.79 -5.47 6.48
C LEU A 48 7.99 -4.71 7.06
N GLY A 49 8.31 -4.90 8.34
CA GLY A 49 9.46 -4.26 9.00
C GLY A 49 10.83 -4.62 8.42
N GLU A 50 10.94 -5.72 7.65
CA GLU A 50 12.17 -6.06 6.91
C GLU A 50 12.40 -5.12 5.72
N TYR A 51 11.32 -4.57 5.15
CA TYR A 51 11.33 -3.79 3.90
C TYR A 51 10.96 -2.32 4.11
N PHE A 52 10.34 -1.97 5.24
CA PHE A 52 9.94 -0.62 5.58
C PHE A 52 10.43 -0.21 6.96
N ASP A 53 10.82 1.05 7.11
CA ASP A 53 10.81 1.74 8.40
C ASP A 53 9.39 2.26 8.65
N ILE A 54 8.81 1.91 9.79
CA ILE A 54 7.40 2.16 10.10
C ILE A 54 7.31 3.10 11.29
N ASP A 55 6.62 4.23 11.10
CA ASP A 55 6.40 5.24 12.11
C ASP A 55 4.90 5.54 12.25
N GLY A 56 4.45 5.77 13.49
CA GLY A 56 3.05 6.00 13.81
C GLY A 56 2.22 4.72 13.95
N ASN A 57 1.01 4.89 14.50
CA ASN A 57 0.08 3.80 14.80
C ASN A 57 -1.18 3.93 13.93
N GLY A 58 -1.82 2.80 13.65
CA GLY A 58 -3.13 2.79 13.02
C GLY A 58 -4.18 3.52 13.86
N GLY A 59 -5.20 4.07 13.20
CA GLY A 59 -6.39 4.58 13.89
C GLY A 59 -7.20 3.44 14.49
N GLU A 60 -8.22 3.76 15.29
CA GLU A 60 -9.11 2.74 15.88
C GLU A 60 -9.82 1.90 14.80
N THR A 61 -10.13 2.52 13.66
CA THR A 61 -10.79 1.88 12.51
C THR A 61 -10.00 2.10 11.22
N ALA A 62 -10.35 1.36 10.17
CA ALA A 62 -9.78 1.59 8.84
C ALA A 62 -10.09 3.01 8.34
N ALA A 63 -11.30 3.53 8.59
CA ALA A 63 -11.70 4.88 8.21
C ALA A 63 -10.87 5.96 8.91
N ASP A 64 -10.40 5.68 10.12
CA ASP A 64 -9.55 6.57 10.92
C ASP A 64 -8.06 6.40 10.63
N THR A 65 -7.68 5.55 9.66
CA THR A 65 -6.29 5.23 9.35
C THR A 65 -5.87 5.82 8.00
N ARG A 66 -4.80 6.61 8.02
CA ARG A 66 -4.10 7.13 6.85
C ARG A 66 -2.71 6.51 6.76
N ILE A 67 -2.32 6.08 5.57
CA ILE A 67 -1.00 5.51 5.30
C ILE A 67 -0.26 6.43 4.32
N ILE A 68 0.97 6.77 4.63
CA ILE A 68 1.89 7.45 3.71
C ILE A 68 3.03 6.50 3.39
N VAL A 69 3.21 6.17 2.12
CA VAL A 69 4.30 5.32 1.66
C VAL A 69 5.34 6.18 0.92
N LYS A 70 6.58 6.13 1.37
CA LYS A 70 7.72 6.91 0.87
C LYS A 70 8.85 6.00 0.42
N GLY A 71 9.80 6.55 -0.34
CA GLY A 71 10.93 5.80 -0.88
C GLY A 71 10.59 5.11 -2.20
N ASP A 72 11.50 4.30 -2.73
CA ASP A 72 11.34 3.65 -4.03
C ASP A 72 10.34 2.48 -3.96
N CYS A 73 9.13 2.71 -4.47
CA CYS A 73 8.05 1.73 -4.48
C CYS A 73 7.85 1.05 -5.85
N LYS A 74 8.75 1.25 -6.82
CA LYS A 74 8.60 0.77 -8.21
C LYS A 74 8.42 -0.75 -8.35
N LYS A 75 8.92 -1.51 -7.38
CA LYS A 75 8.83 -2.98 -7.34
C LYS A 75 7.93 -3.50 -6.22
N ILE A 76 7.07 -2.63 -5.68
CA ILE A 76 6.15 -2.97 -4.59
C ILE A 76 4.74 -3.09 -5.17
N LYS A 77 4.23 -4.31 -5.18
CA LYS A 77 2.92 -4.68 -5.71
C LYS A 77 1.85 -4.63 -4.61
N ARG A 78 0.59 -4.52 -5.01
CA ARG A 78 -0.61 -4.75 -4.17
C ARG A 78 -0.82 -3.77 -3.01
N ILE A 79 -0.20 -2.59 -3.05
CA ILE A 79 -0.50 -1.53 -2.07
C ILE A 79 -1.98 -1.14 -2.18
N GLY A 80 -2.69 -1.07 -1.04
CA GLY A 80 -4.11 -0.70 -1.01
C GLY A 80 -5.06 -1.76 -1.58
N GLN A 81 -4.58 -2.97 -1.84
CA GLN A 81 -5.42 -4.04 -2.35
C GLN A 81 -6.57 -4.35 -1.37
N GLN A 82 -7.79 -4.52 -1.88
CA GLN A 82 -8.99 -4.91 -1.12
C GLN A 82 -9.40 -3.98 0.03
N MET A 83 -8.81 -2.79 0.15
CA MET A 83 -9.14 -1.87 1.23
C MET A 83 -10.61 -1.42 1.18
N THR A 84 -11.21 -1.18 2.35
CA THR A 84 -12.63 -0.84 2.49
C THR A 84 -12.89 0.59 2.93
N ALA A 85 -11.93 1.24 3.59
CA ALA A 85 -12.01 2.61 4.06
C ALA A 85 -10.61 3.21 4.26
N GLY A 86 -10.54 4.46 4.72
CA GLY A 86 -9.27 5.14 5.02
C GLY A 86 -8.60 5.71 3.78
N GLU A 87 -7.34 6.12 3.95
CA GLU A 87 -6.59 6.83 2.90
C GLU A 87 -5.16 6.26 2.78
N ILE A 88 -4.68 6.08 1.54
CA ILE A 88 -3.29 5.78 1.24
C ILE A 88 -2.74 6.83 0.29
N ILE A 89 -1.55 7.36 0.58
CA ILE A 89 -0.78 8.21 -0.31
C ILE A 89 0.58 7.60 -0.55
N VAL A 90 0.90 7.31 -1.81
CA VAL A 90 2.23 6.86 -2.20
C VAL A 90 2.98 8.00 -2.87
N GLU A 91 4.12 8.39 -2.27
CA GLU A 91 4.99 9.48 -2.74
C GLU A 91 6.06 8.98 -3.72
N SER A 92 5.70 8.03 -4.57
CA SER A 92 6.56 7.34 -5.54
C SER A 92 5.70 6.73 -6.66
N ASP A 93 6.36 6.13 -7.65
CA ASP A 93 5.77 5.12 -8.53
C ASP A 93 5.41 3.84 -7.74
N CYS A 94 4.39 3.11 -8.19
CA CYS A 94 3.99 1.79 -7.67
C CYS A 94 3.96 0.72 -8.77
N ASP A 95 4.06 -0.54 -8.36
CA ASP A 95 3.94 -1.68 -9.26
C ASP A 95 2.46 -2.13 -9.44
N MET A 96 2.28 -3.30 -10.04
CA MET A 96 1.04 -3.97 -10.38
C MET A 96 0.10 -4.15 -9.19
N TYR A 97 -1.20 -4.22 -9.50
CA TYR A 97 -2.28 -4.48 -8.55
C TYR A 97 -2.45 -3.43 -7.45
N THR A 98 -1.82 -2.26 -7.58
CA THR A 98 -2.08 -1.12 -6.71
C THR A 98 -3.58 -0.79 -6.74
N ALA A 99 -4.20 -0.66 -5.57
CA ALA A 99 -5.65 -0.48 -5.40
C ALA A 99 -6.54 -1.58 -6.01
N GLY A 100 -5.99 -2.78 -6.30
CA GLY A 100 -6.76 -3.90 -6.85
C GLY A 100 -7.87 -4.36 -5.89
N TRP A 101 -9.06 -4.64 -6.41
CA TRP A 101 -10.24 -5.10 -5.67
C TRP A 101 -10.67 -4.18 -4.52
N MET A 102 -10.28 -2.91 -4.53
CA MET A 102 -10.66 -1.92 -3.53
C MET A 102 -12.19 -1.74 -3.50
N LYS A 103 -12.75 -1.62 -2.29
CA LYS A 103 -14.20 -1.53 -2.03
C LYS A 103 -14.62 -0.16 -1.50
N GLY A 104 -13.68 0.62 -0.96
CA GLY A 104 -13.91 1.96 -0.44
C GLY A 104 -12.63 2.61 0.07
N GLY A 105 -12.73 3.87 0.50
CA GLY A 105 -11.58 4.70 0.87
C GLY A 105 -10.97 5.45 -0.32
N LYS A 106 -9.73 5.90 -0.15
CA LYS A 106 -8.99 6.66 -1.17
C LYS A 106 -7.54 6.23 -1.29
N VAL A 107 -7.06 6.02 -2.52
CA VAL A 107 -5.65 5.80 -2.83
C VAL A 107 -5.18 6.90 -3.78
N THR A 108 -4.10 7.58 -3.44
CA THR A 108 -3.41 8.54 -4.31
C THR A 108 -1.98 8.09 -4.55
N VAL A 109 -1.58 7.93 -5.80
CA VAL A 109 -0.19 7.67 -6.19
C VAL A 109 0.34 8.91 -6.90
N LYS A 110 1.38 9.53 -6.32
CA LYS A 110 2.02 10.73 -6.90
C LYS A 110 2.85 10.43 -8.15
N GLY A 111 3.27 9.17 -8.33
CA GLY A 111 4.01 8.71 -9.49
C GLY A 111 3.16 7.93 -10.51
N ASN A 112 3.83 7.07 -11.26
CA ASN A 112 3.24 6.14 -12.20
C ASN A 112 2.78 4.85 -11.50
N VAL A 113 1.87 4.12 -12.14
CA VAL A 113 1.46 2.77 -11.70
C VAL A 113 1.60 1.77 -12.84
N ASP A 114 2.04 0.56 -12.52
CA ASP A 114 2.10 -0.52 -13.51
C ASP A 114 0.70 -1.16 -13.73
N SER A 115 0.69 -2.29 -14.43
CA SER A 115 -0.48 -2.92 -15.00
C SER A 115 -1.39 -3.54 -13.94
N PHE A 116 -2.66 -3.74 -14.27
CA PHE A 116 -3.67 -4.28 -13.35
C PHE A 116 -3.93 -3.42 -12.11
N CYS A 117 -3.53 -2.15 -12.13
CA CYS A 117 -3.90 -1.20 -11.09
C CYS A 117 -5.43 -0.96 -11.11
N GLY A 118 -6.03 -0.88 -9.93
CA GLY A 118 -7.48 -0.75 -9.79
C GLY A 118 -8.30 -1.96 -10.30
N ILE A 119 -7.67 -3.10 -10.61
CA ILE A 119 -8.40 -4.24 -11.18
C ILE A 119 -9.54 -4.69 -10.29
N GLY A 120 -10.75 -4.74 -10.83
CA GLY A 120 -11.93 -5.20 -10.07
C GLY A 120 -12.31 -4.30 -8.90
N MET A 121 -11.99 -3.00 -8.96
CA MET A 121 -12.50 -2.00 -8.02
C MET A 121 -14.04 -2.06 -7.96
N ALA A 122 -14.57 -2.11 -6.74
CA ALA A 122 -16.01 -2.13 -6.45
C ALA A 122 -16.50 -0.83 -5.79
N GLY A 123 -15.57 0.02 -5.33
CA GLY A 123 -15.87 1.33 -4.74
C GLY A 123 -14.63 2.08 -4.27
N GLY A 124 -14.81 3.34 -3.86
CA GLY A 124 -13.74 4.24 -3.44
C GLY A 124 -13.20 5.14 -4.56
N GLU A 125 -12.09 5.83 -4.26
CA GLU A 125 -11.38 6.71 -5.20
C GLU A 125 -9.94 6.23 -5.39
N PHE A 126 -9.49 6.06 -6.64
CA PHE A 126 -8.10 5.81 -6.97
C PHE A 126 -7.59 6.90 -7.92
N ILE A 127 -6.59 7.66 -7.46
CA ILE A 127 -6.01 8.79 -8.16
C ILE A 127 -4.55 8.46 -8.49
N VAL A 128 -4.19 8.60 -9.76
CA VAL A 128 -2.80 8.48 -10.24
C VAL A 128 -2.42 9.83 -10.85
N GLU A 129 -1.40 10.47 -10.29
CA GLU A 129 -0.91 11.77 -10.80
C GLU A 129 0.06 11.60 -11.98
N GLY A 130 0.67 10.41 -12.13
CA GLY A 130 1.47 10.01 -13.29
C GLY A 130 0.67 9.21 -14.33
N ASN A 131 1.34 8.23 -14.96
CA ASN A 131 0.73 7.36 -15.96
C ASN A 131 0.38 5.99 -15.39
N ALA A 132 -0.70 5.39 -15.90
CA ALA A 132 -1.02 3.98 -15.69
C ALA A 132 -0.61 3.15 -16.91
N GLN A 133 -0.16 1.91 -16.68
CA GLN A 133 0.10 0.94 -17.74
C GLN A 133 -1.18 0.17 -18.13
N ASN A 134 -1.05 -1.10 -18.53
CA ASN A 134 -2.14 -1.87 -19.12
C ASN A 134 -3.16 -2.34 -18.07
N TYR A 135 -4.42 -2.54 -18.49
CA TYR A 135 -5.47 -3.12 -17.64
C TYR A 135 -5.78 -2.28 -16.37
N LEU A 136 -5.95 -0.97 -16.54
CA LEU A 136 -6.52 -0.10 -15.50
C LEU A 136 -8.02 -0.41 -15.34
N GLY A 137 -8.46 -0.77 -14.12
CA GLY A 137 -9.85 -1.10 -13.77
C GLY A 137 -10.22 -2.58 -13.91
#